data_AF-A0A927BR40-F1
#
_entry.id   AF-A0A927BR40-F1
#
_cell.length_a   1.000
_cell.length_b   1.000
_cell.length_c   1.000
_cell.angle_alpha   90.00
_cell.angle_beta   90.00
_cell.angle_gamma   90.00
#
_symmetry.space_group_name_H-M   'P 1'
#
loop_
_entity.id
_entity.type
_entity.pdbx_description
1 polymer ?
#
loop_
_entity_poly.entity_id
_entity_poly.type
_entity_poly.pdbx_seq_one_letter_code
_entity_poly.pdbx_strand_id
1 'polypeptide(L)'
;MPVAWTIHCHDEELRQAAQDWLAQAQLSGAPLPQAGELLVRIVREPVEPPSCADAASAALAAHEGYALVTSGRPPRAEAQIGCGGRRGLYYALEELRQLAGAAHWREVRQRTAPRFPVRGIVEGFYGPPWTAAQRLEMLAYIAARRMNTYVYAPKDDPYHRSWWREPYDGPALEQLAALLARAQELALDFVYCLSPGLSMRYAADEDYRALLTKTRQLFDLGVRRFGLLLDDIPPRLQHRMDVDAFPDLTSAQIALIRRYYADLLAWDPAIRLVVCPTGYWGKGDEPELAALGAGIDPRIDLFWTGRNICSQELTLAEAALFSRSAHRPPLYWDNYPVNDMAMTCEMHIGPYRLRDRHLYRFSRGIIANVMPYAACSRLPLATIADYAWDPEGYDPEASWQAALARSVPDELQQPLALLADNVRASCFGPPESPALEEALARSLFNRLYQPEAGDWRLALESHLTRLAAAADALRDRACELPLLDELRPWTEQFAGGIRLLQQAADCLAAPSEATCRLLRAALDHYERQQRHAQVFGDVLSGYVLEVLAQSSTPTTTKNEGC
;
A
#
# COMPACT_ATOMS: atom_id res chain seq x y z
N MET A 1 22.20 24.53 -21.14
CA MET A 1 23.10 23.39 -21.37
C MET A 1 22.49 22.19 -20.69
N PRO A 2 22.26 21.05 -21.36
CA PRO A 2 21.84 19.83 -20.67
C PRO A 2 22.93 19.46 -19.65
N VAL A 3 22.53 19.05 -18.46
CA VAL A 3 23.47 18.64 -17.41
C VAL A 3 24.01 17.26 -17.74
N ALA A 4 25.33 17.15 -17.82
CA ALA A 4 26.02 15.89 -17.98
C ALA A 4 26.39 15.34 -16.60
N TRP A 5 25.82 14.19 -16.22
CA TRP A 5 26.37 13.42 -15.10
C TRP A 5 27.62 12.73 -15.62
N THR A 6 28.76 12.98 -14.96
CA THR A 6 30.01 12.28 -15.26
C THR A 6 30.18 11.18 -14.22
N ILE A 7 30.12 9.91 -14.65
CA ILE A 7 30.20 8.75 -13.75
C ILE A 7 31.64 8.23 -13.70
N HIS A 8 32.23 8.22 -12.50
CA HIS A 8 33.53 7.62 -12.22
C HIS A 8 33.34 6.41 -11.31
N CYS A 9 33.57 5.21 -11.83
CA CYS A 9 33.50 3.96 -11.05
C CYS A 9 34.57 2.99 -11.56
N HIS A 10 35.39 2.41 -10.68
CA HIS A 10 36.39 1.41 -11.09
C HIS A 10 35.79 0.02 -11.30
N ASP A 11 34.63 -0.25 -10.71
CA ASP A 11 33.91 -1.51 -10.87
C ASP A 11 33.05 -1.48 -12.15
N GLU A 12 33.28 -2.45 -13.05
CA GLU A 12 32.64 -2.45 -14.37
C GLU A 12 31.12 -2.68 -14.28
N GLU A 13 30.67 -3.57 -13.39
CA GLU A 13 29.25 -3.90 -13.24
C GLU A 13 28.47 -2.70 -12.72
N LEU A 14 28.98 -2.03 -11.68
CA LEU A 14 28.35 -0.84 -11.12
C LEU A 14 28.43 0.35 -12.07
N ARG A 15 29.52 0.49 -12.84
CA ARG A 15 29.63 1.53 -13.87
C ARG A 15 28.56 1.35 -14.94
N GLN A 16 28.41 0.14 -15.49
CA GLN A 16 27.40 -0.14 -16.50
C GLN A 16 25.99 0.09 -15.95
N ALA A 17 25.69 -0.40 -14.74
CA ALA A 17 24.40 -0.20 -14.10
C ALA A 17 24.04 1.29 -13.93
N ALA A 18 25.01 2.12 -13.53
CA ALA A 18 24.79 3.56 -13.39
C ALA A 18 24.58 4.26 -14.74
N GLN A 19 25.29 3.82 -15.79
CA GLN A 19 25.12 4.33 -17.15
C GLN A 19 23.76 3.96 -17.73
N ASP A 20 23.32 2.72 -17.55
CA ASP A 20 22.00 2.23 -17.98
C ASP A 20 20.89 3.04 -17.30
N TRP A 21 20.99 3.22 -15.98
CA TRP A 21 20.06 4.03 -15.20
C TRP A 21 20.02 5.48 -15.71
N LEU A 22 21.17 6.10 -15.97
CA LEU A 22 21.24 7.48 -16.44
C LEU A 22 20.59 7.64 -17.83
N ALA A 23 20.87 6.72 -18.76
CA ALA A 23 20.28 6.73 -20.09
C ALA A 23 18.74 6.61 -20.01
N GLN A 24 18.25 5.77 -19.11
CA GLN A 24 16.82 5.59 -18.88
C GLN A 24 16.16 6.83 -18.23
N ALA A 25 16.81 7.44 -17.24
CA ALA A 25 16.35 8.68 -16.62
C ALA A 25 16.22 9.81 -17.66
N GLN A 26 17.15 9.88 -18.62
CA GLN A 26 17.10 10.83 -19.73
C GLN A 26 15.96 10.53 -20.71
N LEU A 27 15.75 9.27 -21.08
CA LEU A 27 14.67 8.86 -21.98
C LEU A 27 13.27 9.11 -21.40
N SER A 28 13.11 8.89 -20.09
CA SER A 28 11.84 9.09 -19.39
C SER A 28 11.49 10.55 -19.11
N GLY A 29 12.40 11.50 -19.41
CA GLY A 29 12.21 12.91 -19.08
C GLY A 29 12.21 13.19 -17.58
N ALA A 30 12.76 12.27 -16.77
CA ALA A 30 12.83 12.45 -15.33
C ALA A 30 13.69 13.69 -14.99
N PRO A 31 13.31 14.50 -13.98
CA PRO A 31 14.05 15.70 -13.64
C PRO A 31 15.47 15.32 -13.21
N LEU A 32 16.44 15.76 -14.00
CA LEU A 32 17.86 15.80 -13.69
C LEU A 32 18.23 17.24 -13.32
N PRO A 33 19.34 17.49 -12.60
CA PRO A 33 19.71 18.85 -12.21
C PRO A 33 19.74 19.75 -13.46
N GLN A 34 19.26 20.99 -13.34
CA GLN A 34 19.29 21.95 -14.44
C GLN A 34 20.48 22.91 -14.22
N ALA A 35 21.40 22.95 -15.20
CA ALA A 35 22.69 23.67 -15.23
C ALA A 35 23.86 23.07 -14.41
N GLY A 36 24.95 22.72 -15.12
CA GLY A 36 26.23 22.31 -14.53
C GLY A 36 26.73 20.91 -14.90
N GLU A 37 27.88 20.53 -14.35
CA GLU A 37 28.42 19.16 -14.36
C GLU A 37 28.24 18.56 -12.97
N LEU A 38 27.60 17.40 -12.86
CA LEU A 38 27.56 16.62 -11.62
C LEU A 38 28.54 15.47 -11.75
N LEU A 39 29.59 15.49 -10.93
CA LEU A 39 30.53 14.37 -10.85
C LEU A 39 30.00 13.33 -9.87
N VAL A 40 29.73 12.11 -10.35
CA VAL A 40 29.27 11.00 -9.52
C VAL A 40 30.39 9.97 -9.39
N ARG A 41 30.94 9.81 -8.19
CA ARG A 41 31.94 8.79 -7.87
C ARG A 41 31.27 7.62 -7.19
N ILE A 42 31.44 6.42 -7.74
CA ILE A 42 30.86 5.19 -7.20
C ILE A 42 31.98 4.26 -6.76
N VAL A 43 31.90 3.79 -5.52
CA VAL A 43 32.84 2.84 -4.93
C VAL A 43 32.06 1.62 -4.44
N ARG A 44 32.58 0.42 -4.73
CA ARG A 44 32.03 -0.82 -4.16
C ARG A 44 32.43 -0.91 -2.70
N GLU A 45 31.59 -0.36 -1.84
CA GLU A 45 31.74 -0.36 -0.39
C GLU A 45 30.39 -0.74 0.23
N PRO A 46 30.19 -2.02 0.59
CA PRO A 46 28.96 -2.46 1.23
C PRO A 46 28.71 -1.69 2.53
N VAL A 47 27.44 -1.37 2.81
CA VAL A 47 27.07 -0.75 4.08
C VAL A 47 27.19 -1.78 5.19
N GLU A 48 28.03 -1.47 6.18
CA GLU A 48 28.11 -2.26 7.40
C GLU A 48 26.77 -2.27 8.14
N PRO A 49 26.32 -3.43 8.62
CA PRO A 49 25.10 -3.50 9.38
C PRO A 49 25.29 -2.94 10.80
N PRO A 50 24.19 -2.65 11.54
CA PRO A 50 24.29 -2.32 12.95
C PRO A 50 25.02 -3.41 13.75
N SER A 51 25.72 -3.05 14.82
CA SER A 51 26.60 -3.94 15.61
C SER A 51 25.95 -5.21 16.18
N CYS A 52 24.61 -5.29 16.19
CA CYS A 52 23.82 -6.41 16.69
C CYS A 52 22.94 -7.09 15.61
N ALA A 53 23.19 -6.81 14.33
CA ALA A 53 22.44 -7.40 13.22
C ALA A 53 22.76 -8.89 13.04
N ASP A 54 21.74 -9.69 12.75
CA ASP A 54 21.93 -11.09 12.33
C ASP A 54 22.51 -11.18 10.91
N ALA A 55 22.89 -12.39 10.49
CA ALA A 55 23.51 -12.62 9.19
C ALA A 55 22.61 -12.22 8.01
N ALA A 56 21.29 -12.38 8.14
CA ALA A 56 20.32 -12.02 7.11
C ALA A 56 20.24 -10.49 6.94
N SER A 57 20.17 -9.75 8.05
CA SER A 57 20.19 -8.30 8.09
C SER A 57 21.52 -7.74 7.57
N ALA A 58 22.65 -8.40 7.90
CA ALA A 58 23.96 -8.07 7.38
C ALA A 58 24.04 -8.23 5.85
N ALA A 59 23.56 -9.36 5.32
CA ALA A 59 23.51 -9.60 3.88
C ALA A 59 22.59 -8.60 3.16
N LEU A 60 21.45 -8.27 3.76
CA LEU A 60 20.52 -7.27 3.23
C LEU A 60 21.16 -5.88 3.16
N ALA A 61 21.81 -5.43 4.24
CA ALA A 61 22.52 -4.16 4.28
C ALA A 61 23.67 -4.11 3.26
N ALA A 62 24.40 -5.21 3.09
CA ALA A 62 25.44 -5.30 2.08
C ALA A 62 24.88 -5.22 0.64
N HIS A 63 23.71 -5.81 0.38
CA HIS A 63 23.14 -5.89 -0.97
C HIS A 63 22.33 -4.64 -1.37
N GLU A 64 21.53 -4.09 -0.45
CA GLU A 64 20.57 -3.01 -0.71
C GLU A 64 20.90 -1.69 -0.01
N GLY A 65 21.84 -1.71 0.94
CA GLY A 65 22.30 -0.50 1.61
C GLY A 65 23.21 0.35 0.73
N TYR A 66 23.21 1.65 0.99
CA TYR A 66 24.11 2.60 0.34
C TYR A 66 24.52 3.74 1.28
N ALA A 67 25.66 4.34 0.97
CA ALA A 67 26.11 5.63 1.49
C ALA A 67 26.06 6.67 0.36
N LEU A 68 25.54 7.86 0.65
CA LEU A 68 25.49 8.98 -0.27
C LEU A 68 26.03 10.22 0.43
N VAL A 69 27.05 10.82 -0.18
CA VAL A 69 27.64 12.10 0.24
C VAL A 69 27.58 13.07 -0.93
N THR A 70 26.86 14.17 -0.80
CA THR A 70 26.89 15.28 -1.76
C THR A 70 27.67 16.46 -1.19
N SER A 71 28.43 17.13 -2.06
CA SER A 71 29.23 18.31 -1.68
C SER A 71 29.29 19.33 -2.81
N GLY A 72 29.56 20.58 -2.45
CA GLY A 72 29.61 21.67 -3.42
C GLY A 72 28.22 22.07 -3.92
N ARG A 73 28.17 22.85 -5.00
CA ARG A 73 26.93 23.32 -5.63
C ARG A 73 27.09 23.33 -7.14
N PRO A 74 26.01 23.10 -7.92
CA PRO A 74 26.06 23.28 -9.37
C PRO A 74 26.63 24.67 -9.75
N PRO A 75 27.54 24.76 -10.74
CA PRO A 75 27.90 23.73 -11.69
C PRO A 75 29.05 22.80 -11.28
N ARG A 76 29.55 22.86 -10.03
CA ARG A 76 30.67 22.05 -9.50
C ARG A 76 30.21 21.22 -8.30
N ALA A 77 29.13 20.45 -8.48
CA ALA A 77 28.65 19.54 -7.46
C ALA A 77 29.31 18.17 -7.63
N GLU A 78 29.57 17.50 -6.51
CA GLU A 78 30.06 16.11 -6.48
C GLU A 78 29.14 15.26 -5.61
N ALA A 79 28.89 14.03 -6.04
CA ALA A 79 28.22 12.98 -5.28
C ALA A 79 29.12 11.76 -5.17
N GLN A 80 29.28 11.23 -3.96
CA GLN A 80 30.00 9.99 -3.68
C GLN A 80 29.00 8.94 -3.21
N ILE A 81 28.98 7.80 -3.90
CA ILE A 81 28.09 6.67 -3.62
C ILE A 81 28.96 5.47 -3.22
N GLY A 82 28.72 4.94 -2.01
CA GLY A 82 29.24 3.66 -1.56
C GLY A 82 28.12 2.63 -1.52
N CYS A 83 28.23 1.52 -2.24
CA CYS A 83 27.23 0.44 -2.18
C CYS A 83 27.85 -0.93 -2.48
N GLY A 84 27.19 -2.01 -2.06
CA GLY A 84 27.69 -3.37 -2.29
C GLY A 84 27.18 -4.05 -3.58
N GLY A 85 26.05 -3.57 -4.14
CA GLY A 85 25.42 -4.18 -5.32
C GLY A 85 24.51 -3.23 -6.11
N ARG A 86 23.96 -3.75 -7.22
CA ARG A 86 23.14 -2.99 -8.19
C ARG A 86 21.91 -2.31 -7.57
N ARG A 87 21.25 -2.97 -6.61
CA ARG A 87 20.04 -2.43 -5.97
C ARG A 87 20.34 -1.27 -5.02
N GLY A 88 21.39 -1.40 -4.19
CA GLY A 88 21.89 -0.27 -3.38
C GLY A 88 22.32 0.92 -4.25
N LEU A 89 22.98 0.66 -5.38
CA LEU A 89 23.30 1.69 -6.38
C LEU A 89 22.05 2.38 -6.93
N TYR A 90 21.05 1.61 -7.37
CA TYR A 90 19.79 2.15 -7.88
C TYR A 90 19.12 3.08 -6.87
N TYR A 91 19.04 2.69 -5.59
CA TYR A 91 18.47 3.52 -4.53
C TYR A 91 19.25 4.81 -4.29
N ALA A 92 20.59 4.76 -4.34
CA ALA A 92 21.42 5.94 -4.20
C ALA A 92 21.25 6.92 -5.37
N LEU A 93 21.11 6.40 -6.60
CA LEU A 93 20.90 7.21 -7.81
C LEU A 93 19.50 7.86 -7.83
N GLU A 94 18.46 7.13 -7.42
CA GLU A 94 17.11 7.69 -7.28
C GLU A 94 17.05 8.78 -6.21
N GLU A 95 17.73 8.59 -5.08
CA GLU A 95 17.85 9.61 -4.05
C GLU A 95 18.56 10.86 -4.58
N LEU A 96 19.69 10.67 -5.27
CA LEU A 96 20.45 11.74 -5.87
C LEU A 96 19.63 12.51 -6.92
N ARG A 97 18.80 11.79 -7.71
CA ARG A 97 17.87 12.37 -8.67
C ARG A 97 16.82 13.26 -7.98
N GLN A 98 16.24 12.78 -6.88
CA GLN A 98 15.26 13.55 -6.11
C GLN A 98 15.89 14.82 -5.50
N LEU A 99 17.12 14.72 -4.97
CA LEU A 99 17.88 15.88 -4.46
C LEU A 99 18.20 16.88 -5.57
N ALA A 100 18.53 16.39 -6.76
CA ALA A 100 18.85 17.21 -7.92
C ALA A 100 17.63 17.93 -8.52
N GLY A 101 16.44 17.32 -8.41
CA GLY A 101 15.17 17.92 -8.83
C GLY A 101 14.59 18.92 -7.82
N ALA A 102 15.14 18.99 -6.61
CA ALA A 102 14.70 19.95 -5.59
C ALA A 102 15.10 21.39 -5.97
N ALA A 103 14.31 22.37 -5.54
CA ALA A 103 14.56 23.79 -5.82
C ALA A 103 15.93 24.28 -5.34
N HIS A 104 16.53 23.60 -4.34
CA HIS A 104 17.83 23.95 -3.79
C HIS A 104 18.67 22.68 -3.57
N TRP A 105 19.86 22.63 -4.18
CA TRP A 105 20.85 21.59 -3.90
C TRP A 105 21.25 21.61 -2.43
N ARG A 106 21.21 20.44 -1.78
CA ARG A 106 21.59 20.28 -0.37
C ARG A 106 22.78 19.34 -0.26
N GLU A 107 23.69 19.68 0.64
CA GLU A 107 24.71 18.73 1.08
C GLU A 107 24.03 17.67 1.95
N VAL A 108 24.21 16.42 1.56
CA VAL A 108 23.64 15.24 2.22
C VAL A 108 24.81 14.35 2.60
N ARG A 109 24.78 13.81 3.81
CA ARG A 109 25.70 12.75 4.26
C ARG A 109 24.86 11.71 4.95
N GLN A 110 24.62 10.60 4.26
CA GLN A 110 23.83 9.50 4.81
C GLN A 110 24.43 8.15 4.48
N ARG A 111 24.20 7.20 5.37
CA ARG A 111 24.46 5.77 5.19
C ARG A 111 23.24 5.04 5.72
N THR A 112 22.60 4.24 4.88
CA THR A 112 21.29 3.65 5.19
C THR A 112 21.11 2.30 4.51
N ALA A 113 20.25 1.46 5.08
CA ALA A 113 19.90 0.14 4.59
C ALA A 113 18.46 -0.21 5.03
N PRO A 114 17.72 -1.02 4.26
CA PRO A 114 16.37 -1.42 4.62
C PRO A 114 16.37 -2.41 5.80
N ARG A 115 15.28 -2.44 6.58
CA ARG A 115 15.05 -3.49 7.59
C ARG A 115 14.30 -4.70 7.05
N PHE A 116 13.29 -4.51 6.20
CA PHE A 116 12.57 -5.63 5.61
C PHE A 116 13.24 -6.09 4.30
N PRO A 117 13.53 -7.39 4.12
CA PRO A 117 14.12 -7.91 2.90
C PRO A 117 13.21 -7.80 1.67
N VAL A 118 11.91 -8.08 1.86
CA VAL A 118 10.90 -8.00 0.80
C VAL A 118 9.93 -6.86 1.12
N ARG A 119 9.78 -5.93 0.18
CA ARG A 119 8.97 -4.71 0.35
C ARG A 119 8.30 -4.41 -0.97
N GLY A 120 6.98 -4.37 -1.01
CA GLY A 120 6.34 -4.27 -2.31
C GLY A 120 4.83 -4.23 -2.25
N ILE A 121 4.25 -4.51 -3.40
CA ILE A 121 2.81 -4.53 -3.59
C ILE A 121 2.35 -5.82 -4.26
N VAL A 122 1.10 -6.17 -4.01
CA VAL A 122 0.35 -7.15 -4.80
C VAL A 122 -0.86 -6.47 -5.42
N GLU A 123 -1.02 -6.66 -6.72
CA GLU A 123 -2.28 -6.35 -7.41
C GLU A 123 -3.25 -7.50 -7.15
N GLY A 124 -3.80 -7.58 -5.93
CA GLY A 124 -4.54 -8.73 -5.43
C GLY A 124 -6.00 -8.46 -5.08
N PHE A 125 -6.51 -7.27 -5.43
CA PHE A 125 -7.88 -6.86 -5.19
C PHE A 125 -8.87 -7.51 -6.17
N TYR A 126 -10.13 -7.57 -5.77
CA TYR A 126 -11.27 -7.95 -6.59
C TYR A 126 -11.81 -6.75 -7.38
N GLY A 127 -12.26 -6.99 -8.61
CA GLY A 127 -12.76 -5.96 -9.53
C GLY A 127 -11.81 -5.70 -10.71
N PRO A 128 -12.15 -4.70 -11.55
CA PRO A 128 -11.42 -4.42 -12.79
C PRO A 128 -9.92 -4.23 -12.54
N PRO A 129 -9.04 -5.04 -13.17
CA PRO A 129 -7.59 -4.90 -13.00
C PRO A 129 -7.10 -3.53 -13.46
N TRP A 130 -5.92 -3.13 -12.98
CA TRP A 130 -5.30 -1.91 -13.46
C TRP A 130 -5.00 -1.96 -14.95
N THR A 131 -5.16 -0.82 -15.61
CA THR A 131 -4.71 -0.63 -16.99
C THR A 131 -3.19 -0.79 -17.09
N ALA A 132 -2.68 -1.09 -18.28
CA ALA A 132 -1.23 -1.18 -18.52
C ALA A 132 -0.48 0.09 -18.11
N ALA A 133 -1.04 1.27 -18.40
CA ALA A 133 -0.45 2.55 -18.02
C ALA A 133 -0.37 2.73 -16.50
N GLN A 134 -1.45 2.41 -15.77
CA GLN A 134 -1.47 2.47 -14.30
C GLN A 134 -0.42 1.52 -13.69
N ARG A 135 -0.27 0.30 -14.22
CA ARG A 135 0.76 -0.64 -13.76
C ARG A 135 2.17 -0.10 -13.95
N LEU A 136 2.49 0.42 -15.14
CA LEU A 136 3.82 0.98 -15.44
C LEU A 136 4.15 2.18 -14.54
N GLU A 137 3.16 3.05 -14.29
CA GLU A 137 3.32 4.19 -13.39
C GLU A 137 3.50 3.73 -11.93
N MET A 138 2.74 2.72 -11.49
CA MET A 138 2.88 2.16 -10.15
C MET A 138 4.24 1.50 -9.94
N LEU A 139 4.78 0.75 -10.91
CA LEU A 139 6.13 0.20 -10.83
C LEU A 139 7.17 1.31 -10.60
N ALA A 140 7.10 2.40 -11.36
CA ALA A 140 7.99 3.54 -11.18
C ALA A 140 7.81 4.18 -9.80
N TYR A 141 6.57 4.31 -9.33
CA TYR A 141 6.25 4.89 -8.04
C TYR A 141 6.85 4.11 -6.87
N ILE A 142 6.71 2.78 -6.85
CA ILE A 142 7.22 1.94 -5.77
C ILE A 142 8.76 1.84 -5.80
N ALA A 143 9.36 1.80 -6.99
CA ALA A 143 10.81 1.75 -7.15
C ALA A 143 11.49 3.04 -6.65
N ALA A 144 10.91 4.21 -6.96
CA ALA A 144 11.39 5.50 -6.46
C ALA A 144 11.32 5.64 -4.92
N ARG A 145 10.57 4.75 -4.26
CA ARG A 145 10.41 4.66 -2.79
C ARG A 145 11.12 3.45 -2.20
N ARG A 146 12.05 2.84 -2.94
CA ARG A 146 12.90 1.74 -2.48
C ARG A 146 12.13 0.48 -2.06
N MET A 147 10.90 0.32 -2.54
CA MET A 147 10.29 -0.99 -2.62
C MET A 147 11.02 -1.81 -3.69
N ASN A 148 10.99 -3.13 -3.56
CA ASN A 148 11.74 -4.04 -4.42
C ASN A 148 10.89 -5.13 -5.07
N THR A 149 9.59 -5.23 -4.79
CA THR A 149 8.79 -6.38 -5.25
C THR A 149 7.44 -5.93 -5.81
N TYR A 150 7.07 -6.48 -6.98
CA TYR A 150 5.73 -6.37 -7.54
C TYR A 150 5.17 -7.78 -7.79
N VAL A 151 4.04 -8.08 -7.15
CA VAL A 151 3.35 -9.36 -7.28
C VAL A 151 2.16 -9.19 -8.22
N TYR A 152 2.25 -9.80 -9.40
CA TYR A 152 1.18 -9.86 -10.39
C TYR A 152 0.20 -10.97 -10.02
N ALA A 153 -0.92 -10.60 -9.40
CA ALA A 153 -1.99 -11.52 -9.01
C ALA A 153 -3.43 -10.98 -9.21
N PRO A 154 -3.72 -10.25 -10.32
CA PRO A 154 -5.05 -9.67 -10.51
C PRO A 154 -6.13 -10.75 -10.53
N LYS A 155 -7.07 -10.69 -9.57
CA LYS A 155 -8.07 -11.75 -9.37
C LYS A 155 -9.00 -11.93 -10.58
N ASP A 156 -9.23 -10.85 -11.32
CA ASP A 156 -10.11 -10.80 -12.49
C ASP A 156 -9.35 -10.95 -13.83
N ASP A 157 -8.03 -11.21 -13.84
CA ASP A 157 -7.35 -11.73 -15.04
C ASP A 157 -7.74 -13.20 -15.24
N PRO A 158 -8.43 -13.57 -16.33
CA PRO A 158 -8.85 -14.94 -16.55
C PRO A 158 -7.66 -15.90 -16.64
N TYR A 159 -6.56 -15.51 -17.29
CA TYR A 159 -5.39 -16.38 -17.42
C TYR A 159 -4.74 -16.68 -16.06
N HIS A 160 -4.82 -15.76 -15.11
CA HIS A 160 -4.28 -15.96 -13.77
C HIS A 160 -5.07 -17.01 -12.97
N ARG A 161 -6.40 -17.06 -13.14
CA ARG A 161 -7.32 -17.83 -12.26
C ARG A 161 -8.29 -18.76 -12.98
N SER A 162 -9.23 -18.25 -13.77
CA SER A 162 -10.32 -19.08 -14.35
C SER A 162 -9.85 -19.94 -15.54
N TRP A 163 -8.93 -19.42 -16.33
CA TRP A 163 -8.28 -20.05 -17.48
C TRP A 163 -6.80 -20.36 -17.20
N TRP A 164 -6.48 -20.72 -15.95
CA TRP A 164 -5.10 -20.97 -15.52
C TRP A 164 -4.36 -22.06 -16.33
N ARG A 165 -5.10 -22.96 -17.00
CA ARG A 165 -4.54 -23.99 -17.89
C ARG A 165 -4.09 -23.44 -19.24
N GLU A 166 -4.68 -22.34 -19.69
CA GLU A 166 -4.45 -21.76 -21.01
C GLU A 166 -3.22 -20.83 -20.98
N PRO A 167 -2.22 -21.00 -21.86
CA PRO A 167 -1.14 -20.02 -22.03
C PRO A 167 -1.70 -18.65 -22.43
N TYR A 168 -0.97 -17.56 -22.12
CA TYR A 168 -1.34 -16.24 -22.62
C TYR A 168 -1.27 -16.22 -24.15
N ASP A 169 -2.20 -15.51 -24.77
CA ASP A 169 -2.17 -15.20 -26.20
C ASP A 169 -1.14 -14.10 -26.53
N GLY A 170 -0.93 -13.81 -27.81
CA GLY A 170 0.07 -12.84 -28.26
C GLY A 170 -0.07 -11.47 -27.60
N PRO A 171 -1.23 -10.79 -27.72
CA PRO A 171 -1.42 -9.46 -27.14
C PRO A 171 -1.28 -9.42 -25.61
N ALA A 172 -1.83 -10.39 -24.88
CA ALA A 172 -1.72 -10.39 -23.42
C ALA A 172 -0.29 -10.73 -22.96
N LEU A 173 0.41 -11.62 -23.67
CA LEU A 173 1.81 -11.94 -23.41
C LEU A 173 2.74 -10.74 -23.68
N GLU A 174 2.48 -9.96 -24.74
CA GLU A 174 3.23 -8.73 -25.05
C GLU A 174 3.08 -7.68 -23.93
N GLN A 175 1.87 -7.53 -23.37
CA GLN A 175 1.66 -6.63 -22.23
C GLN A 175 2.43 -7.08 -20.99
N LEU A 176 2.45 -8.39 -20.70
CA LEU A 176 3.26 -8.95 -19.62
C LEU A 176 4.76 -8.79 -19.87
N ALA A 177 5.21 -8.95 -21.11
CA ALA A 177 6.59 -8.75 -21.52
C ALA A 177 7.05 -7.32 -21.23
N ALA A 178 6.25 -6.34 -21.63
CA ALA A 178 6.52 -4.92 -21.39
C ALA A 178 6.56 -4.61 -19.89
N LEU A 179 5.64 -5.18 -19.11
CA LEU A 179 5.60 -4.99 -17.66
C LEU A 179 6.81 -5.61 -16.95
N LEU A 180 7.20 -6.83 -17.34
CA LEU A 180 8.38 -7.52 -16.83
C LEU A 180 9.66 -6.73 -17.15
N ALA A 181 9.82 -6.29 -18.40
CA ALA A 181 10.96 -5.49 -18.81
C ALA A 181 11.03 -4.20 -17.97
N ARG A 182 9.91 -3.52 -17.80
CA ARG A 182 9.84 -2.31 -16.97
C ARG A 182 10.25 -2.57 -15.51
N ALA A 183 9.79 -3.68 -14.92
CA ALA A 183 10.16 -4.04 -13.55
C ALA A 183 11.66 -4.30 -13.42
N GLN A 184 12.27 -5.00 -14.39
CA GLN A 184 13.71 -5.27 -14.41
C GLN A 184 14.55 -3.99 -14.50
N GLU A 185 14.14 -3.05 -15.36
CA GLU A 185 14.82 -1.75 -15.47
C GLU A 185 14.79 -0.96 -14.16
N LEU A 186 13.68 -1.06 -13.42
CA LEU A 186 13.47 -0.40 -12.13
C LEU A 186 14.07 -1.18 -10.94
N ALA A 187 14.88 -2.21 -11.21
CA ALA A 187 15.48 -3.09 -10.21
C ALA A 187 14.47 -3.81 -9.28
N LEU A 188 13.23 -3.98 -9.76
CA LEU A 188 12.15 -4.67 -9.06
C LEU A 188 12.17 -6.18 -9.34
N ASP A 189 11.82 -6.93 -8.31
CA ASP A 189 11.51 -8.34 -8.36
C ASP A 189 10.07 -8.51 -8.84
N PHE A 190 9.90 -8.96 -10.08
CA PHE A 190 8.61 -9.30 -10.66
C PHE A 190 8.22 -10.74 -10.26
N VAL A 191 7.11 -10.90 -9.53
CA VAL A 191 6.56 -12.19 -9.13
C VAL A 191 5.29 -12.46 -9.92
N TYR A 192 5.30 -13.50 -10.75
CA TYR A 192 4.10 -13.93 -11.47
C TYR A 192 3.36 -15.00 -10.68
N CYS A 193 2.10 -14.76 -10.35
CA CYS A 193 1.29 -15.72 -9.61
C CYS A 193 0.33 -16.51 -10.51
N LEU A 194 -0.01 -17.74 -10.10
CA LEU A 194 -1.11 -18.55 -10.64
C LEU A 194 -2.04 -18.98 -9.52
N SER A 195 -3.35 -18.95 -9.79
CA SER A 195 -4.41 -19.32 -8.83
C SER A 195 -5.23 -20.51 -9.34
N PRO A 196 -4.69 -21.74 -9.37
CA PRO A 196 -5.34 -22.87 -10.04
C PRO A 196 -6.42 -23.57 -9.18
N GLY A 197 -6.45 -23.30 -7.87
CA GLY A 197 -7.13 -24.15 -6.89
C GLY A 197 -8.65 -24.28 -7.02
N LEU A 198 -9.33 -23.39 -7.76
CA LEU A 198 -10.79 -23.48 -7.97
C LEU A 198 -11.21 -24.71 -8.81
N SER A 199 -10.34 -25.16 -9.72
CA SER A 199 -10.66 -26.26 -10.64
C SER A 199 -9.55 -27.30 -10.78
N MET A 200 -8.47 -27.18 -10.00
CA MET A 200 -7.35 -28.09 -10.07
C MET A 200 -7.71 -29.47 -9.52
N ARG A 201 -7.43 -30.50 -10.31
CA ARG A 201 -7.43 -31.90 -9.89
C ARG A 201 -5.99 -32.28 -9.53
N TYR A 202 -5.70 -32.40 -8.24
CA TYR A 202 -4.33 -32.60 -7.74
C TYR A 202 -3.71 -33.93 -8.18
N ALA A 203 -4.53 -34.97 -8.38
CA ALA A 203 -4.12 -36.30 -8.83
C ALA A 203 -4.05 -36.42 -10.37
N ALA A 204 -4.53 -35.42 -11.13
CA ALA A 204 -4.52 -35.46 -12.58
C ALA A 204 -3.22 -34.91 -13.16
N ASP A 205 -2.47 -35.77 -13.85
CA ASP A 205 -1.24 -35.38 -14.53
C ASP A 205 -1.49 -34.35 -15.65
N GLU A 206 -2.66 -34.32 -16.28
CA GLU A 206 -2.98 -33.30 -17.30
C GLU A 206 -3.00 -31.89 -16.72
N ASP A 207 -3.60 -31.72 -15.54
CA ASP A 207 -3.68 -30.43 -14.86
C ASP A 207 -2.29 -29.97 -14.41
N TYR A 208 -1.46 -30.89 -13.92
CA TYR A 208 -0.06 -30.59 -13.61
C TYR A 208 0.74 -30.16 -14.85
N ARG A 209 0.57 -30.85 -15.99
CA ARG A 209 1.23 -30.48 -17.25
C ARG A 209 0.78 -29.11 -17.75
N ALA A 210 -0.49 -28.75 -17.61
CA ALA A 210 -1.00 -27.43 -17.96
C ALA A 210 -0.35 -26.34 -17.08
N LEU A 211 -0.28 -26.55 -15.77
CA LEU A 211 0.40 -25.65 -14.82
C LEU A 211 1.84 -25.40 -15.27
N LEU A 212 2.58 -26.49 -15.53
CA LEU A 212 3.99 -26.41 -15.91
C LEU A 212 4.18 -25.76 -17.29
N THR A 213 3.29 -26.03 -18.25
CA THR A 213 3.34 -25.45 -19.60
C THR A 213 3.17 -23.94 -19.56
N LYS A 214 2.18 -23.44 -18.81
CA LYS A 214 1.97 -22.00 -18.64
C LYS A 214 3.12 -21.33 -17.90
N THR A 215 3.59 -21.96 -16.84
CA THR A 215 4.76 -21.49 -16.09
C THR A 215 6.00 -21.41 -16.97
N ARG A 216 6.19 -22.40 -17.85
CA ARG A 216 7.31 -22.45 -18.79
C ARG A 216 7.27 -21.29 -19.79
N GLN A 217 6.10 -20.94 -20.33
CA GLN A 217 5.91 -19.78 -21.21
C GLN A 217 6.47 -18.51 -20.56
N LEU A 218 6.18 -18.30 -19.27
CA LEU A 218 6.61 -17.09 -18.55
C LEU A 218 8.05 -17.17 -18.05
N PHE A 219 8.55 -18.36 -17.75
CA PHE A 219 9.97 -18.56 -17.50
C PHE A 219 10.80 -18.21 -18.74
N ASP A 220 10.40 -18.68 -19.92
CA ASP A 220 11.08 -18.39 -21.19
C ASP A 220 10.96 -16.90 -21.56
N LEU A 221 9.89 -16.21 -21.12
CA LEU A 221 9.77 -14.76 -21.22
C LEU A 221 10.76 -13.98 -20.32
N GLY A 222 11.26 -14.60 -19.25
CA GLY A 222 12.24 -14.01 -18.34
C GLY A 222 11.81 -13.93 -16.88
N VAL A 223 10.63 -14.44 -16.52
CA VAL A 223 10.19 -14.50 -15.11
C VAL A 223 11.07 -15.48 -14.34
N ARG A 224 11.49 -15.08 -13.13
CA ARG A 224 12.33 -15.90 -12.23
C ARG A 224 11.76 -16.07 -10.82
N ARG A 225 10.64 -15.41 -10.53
CA ARG A 225 9.92 -15.54 -9.27
C ARG A 225 8.47 -15.87 -9.56
N PHE A 226 7.99 -16.95 -8.96
CA PHE A 226 6.65 -17.46 -9.18
C PHE A 226 5.86 -17.48 -7.88
N GLY A 227 4.55 -17.33 -7.99
CA GLY A 227 3.60 -17.54 -6.91
C GLY A 227 2.61 -18.65 -7.25
N LEU A 228 2.33 -19.54 -6.29
CA LEU A 228 1.24 -20.50 -6.38
C LEU A 228 0.20 -20.14 -5.31
N LEU A 229 -0.93 -19.62 -5.74
CA LEU A 229 -1.97 -19.09 -4.85
C LEU A 229 -3.09 -20.12 -4.72
N LEU A 230 -3.33 -20.54 -3.48
CA LEU A 230 -4.31 -21.56 -3.09
C LEU A 230 -5.31 -20.98 -2.08
N ASP A 231 -5.41 -19.65 -2.01
CA ASP A 231 -6.42 -18.87 -1.29
C ASP A 231 -7.77 -18.89 -1.99
N ASP A 232 -8.84 -18.61 -1.24
CA ASP A 232 -10.19 -18.41 -1.74
C ASP A 232 -10.72 -19.60 -2.58
N ILE A 233 -10.45 -20.80 -2.07
CA ILE A 233 -10.96 -22.08 -2.59
C ILE A 233 -11.67 -22.85 -1.47
N PRO A 234 -12.54 -23.82 -1.81
CA PRO A 234 -13.12 -24.70 -0.80
C PRO A 234 -12.04 -25.43 0.02
N PRO A 235 -12.11 -25.44 1.36
CA PRO A 235 -11.07 -26.03 2.22
C PRO A 235 -11.17 -27.57 2.31
N ARG A 236 -11.44 -28.23 1.18
CA ARG A 236 -11.54 -29.69 1.06
C ARG A 236 -11.31 -30.12 -0.39
N LEU A 237 -10.91 -31.36 -0.58
CA LEU A 237 -10.80 -31.98 -1.91
C LEU A 237 -12.17 -31.96 -2.63
N GLN A 238 -12.19 -31.42 -3.86
CA GLN A 238 -13.43 -31.27 -4.65
C GLN A 238 -13.66 -32.42 -5.63
N HIS A 239 -12.60 -33.13 -6.02
CA HIS A 239 -12.66 -34.15 -7.06
C HIS A 239 -12.48 -35.56 -6.48
N ARG A 240 -13.26 -36.52 -6.99
CA ARG A 240 -13.23 -37.91 -6.49
C ARG A 240 -11.85 -38.54 -6.58
N MET A 241 -11.13 -38.32 -7.68
CA MET A 241 -9.77 -38.83 -7.86
C MET A 241 -8.79 -38.30 -6.81
N ASP A 242 -8.96 -37.06 -6.35
CA ASP A 242 -8.10 -36.49 -5.33
C ASP A 242 -8.43 -37.09 -3.96
N VAL A 243 -9.71 -37.31 -3.67
CA VAL A 243 -10.17 -38.00 -2.46
C VAL A 243 -9.65 -39.43 -2.40
N ASP A 244 -9.58 -40.12 -3.54
CA ASP A 244 -9.06 -41.49 -3.61
C ASP A 244 -7.51 -41.52 -3.51
N ALA A 245 -6.82 -40.44 -3.86
CA ALA A 245 -5.34 -40.36 -3.90
C ALA A 245 -4.70 -39.72 -2.65
N PHE A 246 -5.40 -38.81 -1.97
CA PHE A 246 -4.87 -38.02 -0.86
C PHE A 246 -5.81 -38.08 0.35
N PRO A 247 -5.26 -38.12 1.58
CA PRO A 247 -6.07 -38.16 2.79
C PRO A 247 -6.81 -36.83 3.05
N ASP A 248 -6.22 -35.71 2.65
CA ASP A 248 -6.76 -34.36 2.85
C ASP A 248 -6.19 -33.36 1.82
N LEU A 249 -6.74 -32.14 1.83
CA LEU A 249 -6.32 -31.06 0.92
C LEU A 249 -4.86 -30.65 1.16
N THR A 250 -4.43 -30.55 2.41
CA THR A 250 -3.06 -30.14 2.77
C THR A 250 -2.02 -31.09 2.18
N SER A 251 -2.26 -32.39 2.26
CA SER A 251 -1.41 -33.43 1.69
C SER A 251 -1.33 -33.34 0.16
N ALA A 252 -2.46 -33.07 -0.50
CA ALA A 252 -2.51 -32.86 -1.94
C ALA A 252 -1.73 -31.59 -2.37
N GLN A 253 -1.88 -30.50 -1.62
CA GLN A 253 -1.15 -29.24 -1.86
C GLN A 253 0.35 -29.39 -1.62
N ILE A 254 0.77 -30.08 -0.55
CA ILE A 254 2.19 -30.40 -0.30
C ILE A 254 2.77 -31.18 -1.48
N ALA A 255 2.07 -32.22 -1.96
CA ALA A 255 2.52 -33.03 -3.10
C ALA A 255 2.68 -32.18 -4.37
N LEU A 256 1.70 -31.33 -4.67
CA LEU A 256 1.76 -30.37 -5.77
C LEU A 256 2.95 -29.41 -5.65
N ILE A 257 3.09 -28.74 -4.50
CA ILE A 257 4.13 -27.72 -4.27
C ILE A 257 5.52 -28.33 -4.41
N ARG A 258 5.75 -29.51 -3.83
CA ARG A 258 7.04 -30.21 -3.93
C ARG A 258 7.39 -30.56 -5.37
N ARG A 259 6.44 -31.14 -6.11
CA ARG A 259 6.64 -31.51 -7.52
C ARG A 259 6.93 -30.27 -8.37
N TYR A 260 6.11 -29.23 -8.19
CA TYR A 260 6.24 -27.96 -8.91
C TYR A 260 7.57 -27.25 -8.62
N TYR A 261 7.97 -27.15 -7.35
CA TYR A 261 9.22 -26.49 -6.98
C TYR A 261 10.46 -27.26 -7.47
N ALA A 262 10.41 -28.60 -7.46
CA ALA A 262 11.48 -29.41 -8.02
C ALA A 262 11.68 -29.15 -9.53
N ASP A 263 10.59 -29.08 -10.30
CA ASP A 263 10.65 -28.79 -11.74
C ASP A 263 11.14 -27.36 -12.01
N LEU A 264 10.73 -26.38 -11.20
CA LEU A 264 11.25 -25.01 -11.27
C LEU A 264 12.78 -24.98 -11.04
N LEU A 265 13.27 -25.64 -9.98
CA LEU A 265 14.70 -25.68 -9.68
C LEU A 265 15.51 -26.43 -10.73
N ALA A 266 14.91 -27.38 -11.44
CA ALA A 266 15.55 -28.06 -12.57
C ALA A 266 15.75 -27.13 -13.78
N TRP A 267 14.94 -26.07 -13.93
CA TRP A 267 15.15 -25.05 -14.97
C TRP A 267 16.22 -24.04 -14.57
N ASP A 268 16.15 -23.54 -13.34
CA ASP A 268 17.14 -22.59 -12.80
C ASP A 268 17.11 -22.61 -11.26
N PRO A 269 18.23 -22.95 -10.59
CA PRO A 269 18.30 -23.02 -9.12
C PRO A 269 18.14 -21.65 -8.43
N ALA A 270 18.23 -20.54 -9.18
CA ALA A 270 17.97 -19.20 -8.68
C ALA A 270 16.47 -18.88 -8.55
N ILE A 271 15.58 -19.70 -9.12
CA ILE A 271 14.13 -19.47 -9.02
C ILE A 271 13.68 -19.44 -7.56
N ARG A 272 12.74 -18.55 -7.28
CA ARG A 272 12.05 -18.47 -5.98
C ARG A 272 10.56 -18.70 -6.17
N LEU A 273 9.96 -19.35 -5.21
CA LEU A 273 8.52 -19.64 -5.16
C LEU A 273 7.96 -19.06 -3.86
N VAL A 274 6.81 -18.40 -3.98
CA VAL A 274 5.95 -18.05 -2.86
C VAL A 274 4.64 -18.83 -2.98
N VAL A 275 4.07 -19.26 -1.86
CA VAL A 275 2.77 -19.93 -1.82
C VAL A 275 1.82 -19.12 -0.94
N CYS A 276 0.60 -18.86 -1.44
CA CYS A 276 -0.51 -18.46 -0.58
C CYS A 276 -1.29 -19.71 -0.19
N PRO A 277 -1.24 -20.18 1.07
CA PRO A 277 -1.96 -21.38 1.49
C PRO A 277 -3.48 -21.11 1.55
N THR A 278 -4.30 -22.16 1.59
CA THR A 278 -5.75 -22.00 1.81
C THR A 278 -6.05 -21.42 3.21
N GLY A 279 -5.28 -21.83 4.23
CA GLY A 279 -5.26 -21.19 5.54
C GLY A 279 -4.22 -20.07 5.61
N TYR A 280 -4.52 -18.91 5.02
CA TYR A 280 -3.60 -17.77 4.91
C TYR A 280 -3.75 -16.73 6.03
N TRP A 281 -4.62 -16.96 7.00
CA TRP A 281 -4.86 -16.07 8.14
C TRP A 281 -5.20 -16.90 9.37
N GLY A 282 -5.03 -16.33 10.57
CA GLY A 282 -5.37 -17.01 11.82
C GLY A 282 -4.32 -16.78 12.91
N LYS A 283 -4.21 -17.71 13.84
CA LYS A 283 -3.28 -17.64 14.96
C LYS A 283 -1.82 -17.83 14.54
N GLY A 284 -1.58 -18.47 13.39
CA GLY A 284 -0.24 -18.80 12.90
C GLY A 284 0.31 -20.10 13.48
N ASP A 285 -0.52 -20.90 14.14
CA ASP A 285 -0.18 -22.21 14.70
C ASP A 285 -1.19 -23.31 14.34
N GLU A 286 -2.00 -23.08 13.31
CA GLU A 286 -2.96 -24.05 12.79
C GLU A 286 -2.26 -25.35 12.37
N PRO A 287 -2.85 -26.53 12.64
CA PRO A 287 -2.27 -27.82 12.26
C PRO A 287 -1.96 -27.95 10.76
N GLU A 288 -2.82 -27.42 9.90
CA GLU A 288 -2.66 -27.43 8.45
C GLU A 288 -1.47 -26.57 8.01
N LEU A 289 -1.27 -25.41 8.66
CA LEU A 289 -0.11 -24.55 8.42
C LEU A 289 1.18 -25.23 8.87
N ALA A 290 1.17 -25.86 10.05
CA ALA A 290 2.32 -26.60 10.57
C ALA A 290 2.70 -27.78 9.64
N ALA A 291 1.70 -28.55 9.19
CA ALA A 291 1.89 -29.66 8.26
C ALA A 291 2.42 -29.18 6.90
N LEU A 292 1.87 -28.09 6.35
CA LEU A 292 2.37 -27.47 5.12
C LEU A 292 3.82 -26.98 5.30
N GLY A 293 4.09 -26.30 6.41
CA GLY A 293 5.42 -25.81 6.80
C GLY A 293 6.47 -26.90 6.79
N ALA A 294 6.20 -28.00 7.50
CA ALA A 294 7.08 -29.16 7.58
C ALA A 294 7.17 -29.95 6.26
N GLY A 295 6.12 -29.90 5.43
CA GLY A 295 6.00 -30.69 4.21
C GLY A 295 6.71 -30.10 2.98
N ILE A 296 7.06 -28.82 2.98
CA ILE A 296 7.64 -28.12 1.80
C ILE A 296 9.04 -27.56 2.09
N ASP A 297 9.79 -27.27 1.03
CA ASP A 297 11.16 -26.75 1.13
C ASP A 297 11.19 -25.42 1.90
N PRO A 298 12.07 -25.23 2.91
CA PRO A 298 12.12 -24.01 3.73
C PRO A 298 12.48 -22.74 2.94
N ARG A 299 12.97 -22.86 1.70
CA ARG A 299 13.22 -21.73 0.80
C ARG A 299 11.97 -21.17 0.12
N ILE A 300 10.83 -21.86 0.22
CA ILE A 300 9.54 -21.39 -0.31
C ILE A 300 8.94 -20.43 0.70
N ASP A 301 8.71 -19.19 0.29
CA ASP A 301 8.05 -18.20 1.15
C ASP A 301 6.54 -18.52 1.27
N LEU A 302 5.94 -18.24 2.43
CA LEU A 302 4.50 -18.39 2.66
C LEU A 302 3.85 -17.03 2.91
N PHE A 303 2.80 -16.73 2.15
CA PHE A 303 1.94 -15.58 2.44
C PHE A 303 1.11 -15.82 3.70
N TRP A 304 0.95 -14.75 4.49
CA TRP A 304 0.08 -14.70 5.65
C TRP A 304 -0.48 -13.30 5.83
N THR A 305 -1.75 -13.14 6.17
CA THR A 305 -2.38 -11.81 6.35
C THR A 305 -2.43 -11.36 7.82
N GLY A 306 -1.89 -12.18 8.72
CA GLY A 306 -1.96 -11.97 10.17
C GLY A 306 -3.18 -12.64 10.81
N ARG A 307 -3.63 -12.07 11.93
CA ARG A 307 -4.72 -12.62 12.75
C ARG A 307 -6.05 -12.69 12.02
N ASN A 308 -6.29 -11.75 11.12
CA ASN A 308 -7.49 -11.65 10.30
C ASN A 308 -7.12 -11.48 8.83
N ILE A 309 -8.11 -11.59 7.94
CA ILE A 309 -7.91 -11.29 6.50
C ILE A 309 -7.45 -9.84 6.35
N CYS A 310 -8.18 -8.89 6.92
CA CYS A 310 -7.73 -7.51 7.10
C CYS A 310 -7.33 -7.31 8.56
N SER A 311 -6.04 -7.51 8.87
CA SER A 311 -5.55 -7.43 10.25
C SER A 311 -5.43 -5.97 10.72
N GLN A 312 -6.08 -5.67 11.85
CA GLN A 312 -5.94 -4.38 12.53
C GLN A 312 -4.50 -4.10 12.92
N GLU A 313 -3.83 -5.09 13.51
CA GLU A 313 -2.42 -5.01 13.91
C GLU A 313 -1.64 -6.25 13.45
N LEU A 314 -0.32 -6.11 13.32
CA LEU A 314 0.61 -7.24 13.17
C LEU A 314 1.67 -7.16 14.26
N THR A 315 1.70 -8.16 15.14
CA THR A 315 2.59 -8.14 16.32
C THR A 315 3.82 -9.01 16.12
N LEU A 316 4.92 -8.65 16.80
CA LEU A 316 6.15 -9.46 16.80
C LEU A 316 5.91 -10.87 17.35
N ALA A 317 5.05 -10.99 18.38
CA ALA A 317 4.78 -12.25 19.06
C ALA A 317 4.08 -13.26 18.14
N GLU A 318 3.10 -12.81 17.36
CA GLU A 318 2.40 -13.66 16.40
C GLU A 318 3.30 -14.03 15.21
N ALA A 319 4.12 -13.09 14.73
CA ALA A 319 5.13 -13.38 13.70
C ALA A 319 6.13 -14.45 14.14
N ALA A 320 6.57 -14.40 15.40
CA ALA A 320 7.44 -15.41 16.01
C ALA A 320 6.73 -16.76 16.18
N LEU A 321 5.43 -16.76 16.51
CA LEU A 321 4.62 -17.98 16.59
C LEU A 321 4.49 -18.65 15.22
N PHE A 322 4.09 -17.88 14.20
CA PHE A 322 4.05 -18.33 12.80
C PHE A 322 5.40 -18.92 12.39
N SER A 323 6.50 -18.20 12.66
CA SER A 323 7.85 -18.64 12.29
C SER A 323 8.21 -20.01 12.85
N ARG A 324 7.79 -20.30 14.09
CA ARG A 324 8.02 -21.60 14.72
C ARG A 324 7.15 -22.70 14.11
N SER A 325 5.87 -22.42 13.85
CA SER A 325 4.92 -23.39 13.31
C SER A 325 5.19 -23.73 11.85
N ALA A 326 5.37 -22.71 11.00
CA ALA A 326 5.59 -22.85 9.58
C ALA A 326 7.07 -23.18 9.22
N HIS A 327 7.96 -23.19 10.21
CA HIS A 327 9.41 -23.34 10.06
C HIS A 327 10.10 -22.29 9.18
N ARG A 328 9.46 -21.11 9.02
CA ARG A 328 9.97 -19.96 8.25
C ARG A 328 9.18 -18.69 8.60
N PRO A 329 9.78 -17.49 8.49
CA PRO A 329 9.05 -16.26 8.76
C PRO A 329 7.93 -16.02 7.74
N PRO A 330 6.81 -15.40 8.15
CA PRO A 330 5.73 -15.03 7.23
C PRO A 330 6.21 -13.94 6.27
N LEU A 331 5.81 -14.07 5.01
CA LEU A 331 5.74 -12.95 4.08
C LEU A 331 4.33 -12.35 4.18
N TYR A 332 4.21 -11.13 4.69
CA TYR A 332 2.89 -10.55 4.88
C TYR A 332 2.26 -10.18 3.53
N TRP A 333 1.10 -10.75 3.24
CA TRP A 333 0.13 -10.17 2.32
C TRP A 333 -0.73 -9.25 3.17
N ASP A 334 -0.42 -7.96 3.19
CA ASP A 334 -1.12 -7.03 4.06
C ASP A 334 -2.29 -6.39 3.34
N ASN A 335 -3.53 -6.66 3.79
CA ASN A 335 -4.74 -6.10 3.21
C ASN A 335 -4.98 -4.65 3.65
N TYR A 336 -4.03 -3.80 3.26
CA TYR A 336 -4.09 -2.35 3.29
C TYR A 336 -3.12 -1.82 2.21
N PRO A 337 -3.54 -0.90 1.33
CA PRO A 337 -4.78 -0.10 1.38
C PRO A 337 -6.01 -0.70 0.69
N VAL A 338 -6.03 -1.95 0.21
CA VAL A 338 -7.17 -2.51 -0.54
C VAL A 338 -8.54 -2.17 0.08
N ASN A 339 -9.47 -1.70 -0.75
CA ASN A 339 -10.83 -1.28 -0.37
C ASN A 339 -11.89 -1.96 -1.27
N ASP A 340 -11.69 -3.22 -1.61
CA ASP A 340 -12.61 -4.00 -2.43
C ASP A 340 -13.73 -4.63 -1.60
N MET A 341 -14.61 -5.39 -2.26
CA MET A 341 -15.67 -6.18 -1.63
C MET A 341 -16.58 -5.34 -0.72
N ALA A 342 -16.59 -5.59 0.60
CA ALA A 342 -17.44 -4.87 1.54
C ALA A 342 -16.94 -3.44 1.84
N MET A 343 -15.71 -3.10 1.45
CA MET A 343 -15.04 -1.83 1.74
C MET A 343 -15.10 -0.86 0.55
N THR A 344 -15.89 -1.14 -0.49
CA THR A 344 -15.92 -0.33 -1.74
C THR A 344 -16.32 1.12 -1.54
N CYS A 345 -16.99 1.44 -0.43
CA CYS A 345 -17.32 2.81 -0.04
C CYS A 345 -16.20 3.51 0.73
N GLU A 346 -15.25 2.78 1.32
CA GLU A 346 -14.13 3.35 2.07
C GLU A 346 -13.04 3.84 1.11
N MET A 347 -12.27 4.84 1.52
CA MET A 347 -11.10 5.32 0.77
C MET A 347 -9.87 5.28 1.66
N HIS A 348 -9.13 4.18 1.60
CA HIS A 348 -8.01 3.90 2.50
C HIS A 348 -6.75 4.70 2.14
N ILE A 349 -6.81 6.03 2.26
CA ILE A 349 -5.69 6.93 1.98
C ILE A 349 -4.93 7.37 3.22
N GLY A 350 -5.24 6.78 4.37
CA GLY A 350 -4.57 7.06 5.65
C GLY A 350 -3.12 6.53 5.75
N PRO A 351 -2.44 6.80 6.87
CA PRO A 351 -1.14 6.21 7.17
C PRO A 351 -1.21 4.72 7.52
N TYR A 352 -0.13 4.02 7.20
CA TYR A 352 0.14 2.67 7.68
C TYR A 352 0.38 2.64 9.20
N ARG A 353 -0.37 1.82 9.95
CA ARG A 353 -0.32 1.81 11.41
C ARG A 353 -0.39 0.40 11.98
N LEU A 354 -0.06 0.30 13.26
CA LEU A 354 -0.25 -0.89 14.09
C LEU A 354 0.52 -2.12 13.59
N ARG A 355 1.63 -1.92 12.88
CA ARG A 355 2.63 -2.96 12.62
C ARG A 355 3.80 -2.73 13.56
N ASP A 356 4.18 -3.77 14.30
CA ASP A 356 5.22 -3.68 15.34
C ASP A 356 6.55 -3.16 14.78
N ARG A 357 7.14 -2.15 15.41
CA ARG A 357 8.43 -1.54 14.97
C ARG A 357 9.60 -2.53 14.84
N HIS A 358 9.52 -3.70 15.45
CA HIS A 358 10.52 -4.76 15.39
C HIS A 358 10.09 -5.96 14.54
N LEU A 359 8.94 -5.91 13.86
CA LEU A 359 8.35 -7.01 13.08
C LEU A 359 9.33 -7.62 12.07
N TYR A 360 10.22 -6.80 11.49
CA TYR A 360 11.26 -7.22 10.56
C TYR A 360 12.16 -8.35 11.08
N ARG A 361 12.26 -8.55 12.41
CA ARG A 361 13.07 -9.61 13.03
C ARG A 361 12.48 -11.01 12.85
N PHE A 362 11.16 -11.10 12.68
CA PHE A 362 10.44 -12.37 12.47
C PHE A 362 9.53 -12.30 11.26
N SER A 363 9.86 -11.46 10.28
CA SER A 363 9.08 -11.32 9.05
C SER A 363 9.99 -11.36 7.84
N ARG A 364 9.55 -12.08 6.80
CA ARG A 364 10.22 -12.11 5.51
C ARG A 364 10.11 -10.77 4.78
N GLY A 365 9.04 -10.03 5.03
CA GLY A 365 8.69 -8.83 4.28
C GLY A 365 7.21 -8.48 4.36
N ILE A 366 6.88 -7.38 3.68
CA ILE A 366 5.51 -6.86 3.54
C ILE A 366 5.23 -6.61 2.06
N ILE A 367 4.14 -7.20 1.59
CA ILE A 367 3.53 -7.00 0.28
C ILE A 367 2.15 -6.39 0.54
N ALA A 368 2.00 -5.11 0.24
CA ALA A 368 0.74 -4.39 0.43
C ALA A 368 -0.26 -4.73 -0.68
N ASN A 369 -1.47 -5.13 -0.31
CA ASN A 369 -2.57 -5.29 -1.26
C ASN A 369 -3.17 -3.91 -1.57
N VAL A 370 -3.07 -3.51 -2.83
CA VAL A 370 -3.42 -2.15 -3.30
C VAL A 370 -4.92 -2.02 -3.57
N MET A 371 -5.40 -0.78 -3.74
CA MET A 371 -6.78 -0.52 -4.15
C MET A 371 -6.93 -0.63 -5.68
N PRO A 372 -8.16 -0.83 -6.20
CA PRO A 372 -8.48 -0.58 -7.60
C PRO A 372 -8.13 0.85 -8.05
N TYR A 373 -8.16 1.82 -7.11
CA TYR A 373 -7.75 3.21 -7.28
C TYR A 373 -6.22 3.35 -7.28
N ALA A 374 -5.61 3.34 -8.46
CA ALA A 374 -4.16 3.29 -8.63
C ALA A 374 -3.46 4.57 -8.17
N ALA A 375 -4.06 5.74 -8.40
CA ALA A 375 -3.49 7.01 -7.98
C ALA A 375 -3.65 7.20 -6.46
N CYS A 376 -4.82 6.93 -5.90
CA CYS A 376 -5.08 7.01 -4.46
C CYS A 376 -4.23 6.02 -3.65
N SER A 377 -3.95 4.82 -4.18
CA SER A 377 -3.08 3.83 -3.51
C SER A 377 -1.69 4.36 -3.20
N ARG A 378 -1.22 5.39 -3.91
CA ARG A 378 0.12 5.95 -3.74
C ARG A 378 0.32 6.56 -2.36
N LEU A 379 -0.66 7.27 -1.83
CA LEU A 379 -0.59 7.92 -0.52
C LEU A 379 -0.21 6.94 0.61
N PRO A 380 -0.99 5.89 0.89
CA PRO A 380 -0.65 4.91 1.92
C PRO A 380 0.62 4.14 1.57
N LEU A 381 0.87 3.82 0.29
CA LEU A 381 2.09 3.13 -0.14
C LEU A 381 3.38 3.90 0.17
N ALA A 382 3.35 5.24 0.12
CA ALA A 382 4.49 6.04 0.58
C ALA A 382 4.80 5.77 2.05
N THR A 383 3.77 5.69 2.88
CA THR A 383 3.92 5.45 4.32
C THR A 383 4.35 4.00 4.63
N ILE A 384 3.88 3.04 3.83
CA ILE A 384 4.31 1.64 3.89
C ILE A 384 5.80 1.52 3.51
N ALA A 385 6.25 2.25 2.49
CA ALA A 385 7.65 2.26 2.09
C ALA A 385 8.55 2.79 3.20
N ASP A 386 8.16 3.90 3.85
CA ASP A 386 8.91 4.50 4.95
C ASP A 386 9.01 3.52 6.14
N TYR A 387 7.90 2.90 6.53
CA TYR A 387 7.88 1.86 7.56
C TYR A 387 8.73 0.64 7.18
N ALA A 388 8.63 0.14 5.95
CA ALA A 388 9.37 -1.05 5.54
C ALA A 388 10.89 -0.80 5.42
N TRP A 389 11.29 0.47 5.20
CA TRP A 389 12.68 0.87 5.18
C TRP A 389 13.24 1.04 6.60
N ASP A 390 12.58 1.84 7.45
CA ASP A 390 12.99 2.11 8.83
C ASP A 390 11.80 2.07 9.82
N PRO A 391 11.35 0.87 10.21
CA PRO A 391 10.18 0.71 11.09
C PRO A 391 10.43 1.24 12.51
N GLU A 392 11.68 1.41 12.92
CA GLU A 392 12.03 1.90 14.25
C GLU A 392 12.01 3.43 14.36
N GLY A 393 12.30 4.14 13.25
CA GLY A 393 12.21 5.59 13.12
C GLY A 393 10.89 6.08 12.50
N TYR A 394 10.01 5.18 12.08
CA TYR A 394 8.76 5.51 11.40
C TYR A 394 7.75 6.24 12.30
N ASP A 395 7.32 7.42 11.88
CA ASP A 395 6.19 8.16 12.42
C ASP A 395 5.05 8.16 11.38
N PRO A 396 3.92 7.48 11.66
CA PRO A 396 2.81 7.39 10.72
C PRO A 396 2.25 8.74 10.27
N GLU A 397 2.04 9.68 11.19
CA GLU A 397 1.39 10.95 10.84
C GLU A 397 2.36 11.86 10.08
N ALA A 398 3.63 11.92 10.51
CA ALA A 398 4.64 12.70 9.79
C ALA A 398 4.88 12.18 8.36
N SER A 399 4.95 10.85 8.19
CA SER A 399 5.09 10.22 6.87
C SER A 399 3.87 10.50 5.98
N TRP A 400 2.66 10.42 6.53
CA TRP A 400 1.43 10.69 5.80
C TRP A 400 1.29 12.15 5.35
N GLN A 401 1.58 13.11 6.23
CA GLN A 401 1.59 14.52 5.87
C GLN A 401 2.62 14.81 4.76
N ALA A 402 3.80 14.20 4.82
CA ALA A 402 4.79 14.31 3.76
C ALA A 402 4.33 13.66 2.44
N ALA A 403 3.60 12.54 2.51
CA ALA A 403 3.03 11.88 1.34
C ALA A 403 1.95 12.73 0.68
N LEU A 404 1.02 13.29 1.46
CA LEU A 404 0.00 14.24 1.00
C LEU A 404 0.63 15.45 0.31
N ALA A 405 1.60 16.10 0.97
CA ALA A 405 2.28 17.28 0.45
C ALA A 405 2.95 17.03 -0.92
N ARG A 406 3.51 15.84 -1.13
CA ARG A 406 4.17 15.46 -2.39
C ARG A 406 3.21 15.00 -3.48
N SER A 407 1.93 14.78 -3.17
CA SER A 407 0.97 14.18 -4.10
C SER A 407 0.14 15.20 -4.86
N VAL A 408 0.15 16.46 -4.41
CA VAL A 408 -0.58 17.58 -5.02
C VAL A 408 0.22 18.88 -4.94
N PRO A 409 -0.06 19.89 -5.78
CA PRO A 409 0.50 21.23 -5.66
C PRO A 409 0.26 21.88 -4.28
N ASP A 410 1.11 22.83 -3.91
CA ASP A 410 1.11 23.50 -2.59
C ASP A 410 -0.28 24.00 -2.17
N GLU A 411 -1.03 24.60 -3.10
CA GLU A 411 -2.35 25.15 -2.81
C GLU A 411 -3.44 24.10 -2.55
N LEU A 412 -3.19 22.82 -2.88
CA LEU A 412 -4.10 21.70 -2.59
C LEU A 412 -3.68 20.85 -1.41
N GLN A 413 -2.49 21.06 -0.83
CA GLN A 413 -2.00 20.21 0.26
C GLN A 413 -2.94 20.27 1.47
N GLN A 414 -3.34 21.47 1.88
CA GLN A 414 -4.27 21.65 2.99
C GLN A 414 -5.70 21.17 2.66
N PRO A 415 -6.30 21.50 1.49
CA PRO A 415 -7.58 20.93 1.09
C PRO A 415 -7.61 19.40 1.11
N LEU A 416 -6.59 18.75 0.52
CA LEU A 416 -6.51 17.30 0.49
C LEU A 416 -6.32 16.71 1.89
N ALA A 417 -5.48 17.32 2.73
CA ALA A 417 -5.29 16.87 4.12
C ALA A 417 -6.60 16.93 4.93
N LEU A 418 -7.43 17.96 4.71
CA LEU A 418 -8.74 18.08 5.36
C LEU A 418 -9.71 16.99 4.87
N LEU A 419 -9.80 16.72 3.57
CA LEU A 419 -10.60 15.58 3.08
C LEU A 419 -10.08 14.26 3.66
N ALA A 420 -8.77 14.04 3.60
CA ALA A 420 -8.13 12.81 4.01
C ALA A 420 -8.28 12.52 5.52
N ASP A 421 -8.37 13.56 6.35
CA ASP A 421 -8.71 13.44 7.78
C ASP A 421 -10.11 12.86 8.02
N ASN A 422 -11.01 13.11 7.07
CA ASN A 422 -12.43 12.74 7.14
C ASN A 422 -12.79 11.47 6.33
N VAL A 423 -11.78 10.75 5.83
CA VAL A 423 -11.93 9.42 5.18
C VAL A 423 -10.90 8.41 5.74
N ARG A 424 -10.56 8.53 7.03
CA ARG A 424 -9.55 7.67 7.68
C ARG A 424 -10.03 6.24 8.00
N ALA A 425 -11.31 5.92 7.76
CA ALA A 425 -11.85 4.57 7.98
C ALA A 425 -11.02 3.52 7.24
N SER A 426 -10.74 2.42 7.94
CA SER A 426 -10.02 1.25 7.43
C SER A 426 -9.99 0.14 8.48
N CYS A 427 -9.38 -1.00 8.12
CA CYS A 427 -9.15 -2.13 9.02
C CYS A 427 -8.32 -1.81 10.28
N PHE A 428 -7.61 -0.69 10.34
CA PHE A 428 -6.86 -0.28 11.54
C PHE A 428 -7.78 0.23 12.67
N GLY A 429 -9.04 0.55 12.36
CA GLY A 429 -10.01 1.04 13.31
C GLY A 429 -9.68 2.36 14.04
N PRO A 430 -8.93 3.34 13.48
CA PRO A 430 -8.88 4.66 14.09
C PRO A 430 -10.25 5.35 13.95
N PRO A 431 -10.58 6.32 14.83
CA PRO A 431 -11.75 7.17 14.63
C PRO A 431 -11.59 7.93 13.32
N GLU A 432 -12.63 7.88 12.49
CA GLU A 432 -12.75 8.71 11.29
C GLU A 432 -13.02 10.15 11.73
N SER A 433 -12.38 11.15 11.10
CA SER A 433 -12.63 12.58 11.37
C SER A 433 -12.30 13.08 12.78
N PRO A 434 -11.12 12.76 13.36
CA PRO A 434 -10.79 13.11 14.73
C PRO A 434 -10.86 14.62 15.01
N ALA A 435 -10.43 15.47 14.06
CA ALA A 435 -10.48 16.92 14.23
C ALA A 435 -11.92 17.47 14.21
N LEU A 436 -12.80 16.86 13.42
CA LEU A 436 -14.21 17.23 13.38
C LEU A 436 -14.93 16.75 14.63
N GLU A 437 -14.71 15.51 15.06
CA GLU A 437 -15.30 14.95 16.27
C GLU A 437 -15.00 15.84 17.49
N GLU A 438 -13.75 16.27 17.65
CA GLU A 438 -13.35 17.20 18.71
C GLU A 438 -14.11 18.55 18.60
N ALA A 439 -14.24 19.10 17.39
CA ALA A 439 -14.94 20.36 17.16
C ALA A 439 -16.44 20.26 17.49
N LEU A 440 -17.09 19.15 17.10
CA LEU A 440 -18.50 18.88 17.35
C LEU A 440 -18.77 18.62 18.84
N ALA A 441 -17.94 17.81 19.49
CA ALA A 441 -18.04 17.55 20.93
C ALA A 441 -17.88 18.84 21.74
N ARG A 442 -16.92 19.69 21.37
CA ARG A 442 -16.70 21.00 22.01
C ARG A 442 -17.88 21.93 21.80
N SER A 443 -18.46 21.97 20.59
CA SER A 443 -19.66 22.75 20.29
C SER A 443 -20.84 22.34 21.18
N LEU A 444 -21.17 21.05 21.26
CA LEU A 444 -22.25 20.55 22.11
C LEU A 444 -21.99 20.82 23.59
N PHE A 445 -20.77 20.56 24.06
CA PHE A 445 -20.41 20.81 25.45
C PHE A 445 -20.59 22.28 25.83
N ASN A 446 -20.08 23.20 25.02
CA ASN A 446 -20.23 24.63 25.26
C ASN A 446 -21.70 25.05 25.23
N ARG A 447 -22.50 24.50 24.31
CA ARG A 447 -23.94 24.78 24.22
C ARG A 447 -24.72 24.35 25.46
N LEU A 448 -24.41 23.16 25.99
CA LEU A 448 -25.17 22.52 27.08
C LEU A 448 -24.72 23.00 28.47
N TYR A 449 -23.42 23.21 28.66
CA TYR A 449 -22.84 23.45 29.98
C TYR A 449 -22.26 24.86 30.16
N GLN A 450 -22.04 25.61 29.08
CA GLN A 450 -21.51 26.98 29.13
C GLN A 450 -22.27 27.95 28.21
N PRO A 451 -23.63 28.01 28.27
CA PRO A 451 -24.43 28.78 27.31
C PRO A 451 -24.12 30.29 27.34
N GLU A 452 -23.66 30.83 28.48
CA GLU A 452 -23.35 32.25 28.66
C GLU A 452 -21.99 32.66 28.06
N ALA A 453 -21.12 31.70 27.74
CA ALA A 453 -19.84 31.98 27.09
C ALA A 453 -20.00 32.37 25.60
N GLY A 454 -21.18 32.18 25.01
CA GLY A 454 -21.54 32.68 23.66
C GLY A 454 -20.79 32.08 22.46
N ASP A 455 -19.76 31.27 22.69
CA ASP A 455 -18.75 30.90 21.69
C ASP A 455 -18.90 29.46 21.14
N TRP A 456 -20.02 28.78 21.42
CA TRP A 456 -20.22 27.38 20.99
C TRP A 456 -20.33 27.25 19.46
N ARG A 457 -20.91 28.26 18.79
CA ARG A 457 -21.17 28.26 17.34
C ARG A 457 -19.96 28.70 16.53
N LEU A 458 -19.20 29.69 17.00
CA LEU A 458 -18.11 30.31 16.23
C LEU A 458 -16.97 29.32 15.94
N ALA A 459 -16.55 28.53 16.92
CA ALA A 459 -15.50 27.53 16.73
C ALA A 459 -15.90 26.44 15.71
N LEU A 460 -17.17 25.98 15.78
CA LEU A 460 -17.72 25.03 14.82
C LEU A 460 -17.83 25.64 13.42
N GLU A 461 -18.40 26.84 13.29
CA GLU A 461 -18.52 27.54 12.00
C GLU A 461 -17.16 27.79 11.36
N SER A 462 -16.16 28.24 12.14
CA SER A 462 -14.79 28.41 11.64
C SER A 462 -14.20 27.12 11.11
N HIS A 463 -14.46 25.98 11.76
CA HIS A 463 -14.04 24.67 11.28
C HIS A 463 -14.78 24.29 9.99
N LEU A 464 -16.11 24.39 9.96
CA LEU A 464 -16.93 24.05 8.79
C LEU A 464 -16.63 24.94 7.57
N THR A 465 -16.31 26.23 7.76
CA THR A 465 -15.88 27.13 6.68
C THR A 465 -14.58 26.66 6.05
N ARG A 466 -13.62 26.19 6.85
CA ARG A 466 -12.35 25.63 6.32
C ARG A 466 -12.60 24.34 5.53
N LEU A 467 -13.46 23.46 6.03
CA LEU A 467 -13.84 22.24 5.31
C LEU A 467 -14.58 22.56 3.99
N ALA A 468 -15.49 23.54 4.00
CA ALA A 468 -16.22 23.96 2.81
C ALA A 468 -15.27 24.51 1.73
N ALA A 469 -14.34 25.40 2.10
CA ALA A 469 -13.35 25.94 1.18
C ALA A 469 -12.44 24.84 0.62
N ALA A 470 -12.08 23.84 1.43
CA ALA A 470 -11.33 22.67 0.97
C ALA A 470 -12.13 21.84 -0.05
N ALA A 471 -13.40 21.58 0.23
CA ALA A 471 -14.28 20.84 -0.68
C ALA A 471 -14.43 21.56 -2.03
N ASP A 472 -14.60 22.89 -2.01
CA ASP A 472 -14.68 23.70 -3.23
C ASP A 472 -13.38 23.62 -4.05
N ALA A 473 -12.23 23.83 -3.40
CA ALA A 473 -10.93 23.77 -4.05
C ALA A 473 -10.64 22.41 -4.71
N LEU A 474 -11.06 21.32 -4.07
CA LEU A 474 -10.91 19.96 -4.62
C LEU A 474 -11.87 19.68 -5.77
N ARG A 475 -13.13 20.14 -5.68
CA ARG A 475 -14.14 19.93 -6.75
C ARG A 475 -13.79 20.68 -8.02
N ASP A 476 -13.36 21.94 -7.89
CA ASP A 476 -12.98 22.79 -9.03
C ASP A 476 -11.83 22.18 -9.84
N ARG A 477 -11.04 21.31 -9.22
CA ARG A 477 -9.81 20.71 -9.77
C ARG A 477 -9.87 19.20 -9.90
N ALA A 478 -11.05 18.60 -9.74
CA ALA A 478 -11.22 17.15 -9.67
C ALA A 478 -10.65 16.39 -10.88
N CYS A 479 -10.58 17.01 -12.06
CA CYS A 479 -10.05 16.37 -13.28
C CYS A 479 -8.56 16.68 -13.55
N GLU A 480 -7.90 17.52 -12.75
CA GLU A 480 -6.54 17.99 -13.06
C GLU A 480 -5.47 16.95 -12.76
N LEU A 481 -5.72 16.07 -11.79
CA LEU A 481 -4.78 15.04 -11.33
C LEU A 481 -5.52 13.70 -11.22
N PRO A 482 -4.90 12.58 -11.60
CA PRO A 482 -5.51 11.25 -11.45
C PRO A 482 -6.01 10.95 -10.03
N LEU A 483 -5.27 11.40 -9.02
CA LEU A 483 -5.66 11.25 -7.60
C LEU A 483 -6.98 11.98 -7.29
N LEU A 484 -7.16 13.20 -7.79
CA LEU A 484 -8.38 13.97 -7.54
C LEU A 484 -9.56 13.41 -8.32
N ASP A 485 -9.31 12.83 -9.48
CA ASP A 485 -10.35 12.21 -10.31
C ASP A 485 -10.90 10.97 -9.62
N GLU A 486 -10.01 10.11 -9.11
CA GLU A 486 -10.37 8.95 -8.29
C GLU A 486 -11.10 9.35 -6.98
N LEU A 487 -10.76 10.50 -6.37
CA LEU A 487 -11.40 11.01 -5.15
C LEU A 487 -12.73 11.74 -5.35
N ARG A 488 -13.19 11.92 -6.59
CA ARG A 488 -14.38 12.72 -6.88
C ARG A 488 -15.63 12.29 -6.09
N PRO A 489 -16.00 10.99 -5.99
CA PRO A 489 -17.17 10.58 -5.22
C PRO A 489 -17.09 10.98 -3.74
N TRP A 490 -15.91 10.81 -3.13
CA TRP A 490 -15.66 11.19 -1.74
C TRP A 490 -15.65 12.71 -1.57
N THR A 491 -15.16 13.47 -2.54
CA THR A 491 -15.16 14.94 -2.48
C THR A 491 -16.59 15.50 -2.53
N GLU A 492 -17.47 14.92 -3.35
CA GLU A 492 -18.89 15.31 -3.39
C GLU A 492 -19.62 14.96 -2.09
N GLN A 493 -19.36 13.77 -1.55
CA GLN A 493 -19.92 13.35 -0.27
C GLN A 493 -19.42 14.23 0.88
N PHE A 494 -18.14 14.59 0.88
CA PHE A 494 -17.55 15.53 1.84
C PHE A 494 -18.27 16.88 1.80
N ALA A 495 -18.46 17.46 0.60
CA ALA A 495 -19.23 18.70 0.43
C ALA A 495 -20.68 18.56 0.93
N GLY A 496 -21.33 17.42 0.67
CA GLY A 496 -22.67 17.09 1.16
C GLY A 496 -22.78 17.06 2.68
N GLY A 497 -21.83 16.39 3.34
CA GLY A 497 -21.80 16.29 4.80
C GLY A 497 -21.52 17.64 5.48
N ILE A 498 -20.66 18.48 4.89
CA ILE A 498 -20.42 19.84 5.41
C ILE A 498 -21.71 20.68 5.39
N ARG A 499 -22.48 20.63 4.29
CA ARG A 499 -23.78 21.31 4.21
C ARG A 499 -24.76 20.79 5.26
N LEU A 500 -24.76 19.48 5.52
CA LEU A 500 -25.60 18.87 6.54
C LEU A 500 -25.20 19.32 7.96
N LEU A 501 -23.91 19.41 8.25
CA LEU A 501 -23.40 19.94 9.54
C LEU A 501 -23.75 21.41 9.73
N GLN A 502 -23.70 22.23 8.68
CA GLN A 502 -24.15 23.62 8.73
C GLN A 502 -25.65 23.71 9.05
N GLN A 503 -26.48 22.90 8.38
CA GLN A 503 -27.92 22.81 8.69
C GLN A 503 -28.19 22.35 10.13
N ALA A 504 -27.37 21.42 10.65
CA ALA A 504 -27.47 20.98 12.03
C ALA A 504 -27.11 22.10 13.02
N ALA A 505 -26.07 22.89 12.75
CA ALA A 505 -25.72 24.05 13.57
C ALA A 505 -26.84 25.11 13.57
N ASP A 506 -27.46 25.37 12.41
CA ASP A 506 -28.62 26.28 12.31
C ASP A 506 -29.85 25.76 13.06
N CYS A 507 -30.13 24.45 12.95
CA CYS A 507 -31.22 23.81 13.68
C CYS A 507 -31.01 23.89 15.20
N LEU A 508 -29.78 23.66 15.68
CA LEU A 508 -29.44 23.76 17.10
C LEU A 508 -29.56 25.20 17.64
N ALA A 509 -29.32 26.20 16.80
CA ALA A 509 -29.44 27.62 17.16
C ALA A 509 -30.91 28.10 17.20
N ALA A 510 -31.74 27.62 16.26
CA ALA A 510 -33.14 28.00 16.13
C ALA A 510 -34.02 26.77 15.82
N PRO A 511 -34.30 25.93 16.82
CA PRO A 511 -35.03 24.68 16.60
C PRO A 511 -36.50 24.97 16.27
N SER A 512 -37.02 24.28 15.25
CA SER A 512 -38.43 24.28 14.87
C SER A 512 -38.79 22.93 14.27
N GLU A 513 -40.07 22.56 14.30
CA GLU A 513 -40.53 21.30 13.69
C GLU A 513 -40.17 21.23 12.19
N ALA A 514 -40.23 22.36 11.49
CA ALA A 514 -39.85 22.43 10.08
C ALA A 514 -38.34 22.20 9.87
N THR A 515 -37.48 22.86 10.64
CA THR A 515 -36.01 22.71 10.53
C THR A 515 -35.57 21.30 10.94
N CYS A 516 -36.13 20.72 12.00
CA CYS A 516 -35.86 19.35 12.42
C CYS A 516 -36.29 18.31 11.37
N ARG A 517 -37.45 18.49 10.70
CA ARG A 517 -37.90 17.59 9.62
C ARG A 517 -36.98 17.64 8.41
N LEU A 518 -36.58 18.84 7.99
CA LEU A 518 -35.66 19.01 6.86
C LEU A 518 -34.29 18.39 7.16
N LEU A 519 -33.76 18.62 8.36
CA LEU A 519 -32.48 18.06 8.80
C LEU A 519 -32.49 16.53 8.79
N ARG A 520 -33.58 15.91 9.27
CA ARG A 520 -33.75 14.45 9.24
C ARG A 520 -33.80 13.91 7.81
N ALA A 521 -34.56 14.55 6.92
CA ALA A 521 -34.62 14.14 5.51
C ALA A 521 -33.25 14.29 4.79
N ALA A 522 -32.48 15.32 5.16
CA ALA A 522 -31.13 15.54 4.63
C ALA A 522 -30.15 14.46 5.13
N LEU A 523 -30.23 14.08 6.41
CA LEU A 523 -29.48 12.95 6.97
C LEU A 523 -29.81 11.63 6.25
N ASP A 524 -31.09 11.31 6.08
CA ASP A 524 -31.51 10.09 5.37
C ASP A 524 -31.01 10.06 3.91
N HIS A 525 -30.96 11.22 3.26
CA HIS A 525 -30.36 11.34 1.92
C HIS A 525 -28.86 11.11 1.95
N TYR A 526 -28.15 11.74 2.89
CA TYR A 526 -26.72 11.62 3.06
C TYR A 526 -26.26 10.18 3.34
N GLU A 527 -26.93 9.49 4.25
CA GLU A 527 -26.63 8.09 4.62
C GLU A 527 -26.88 7.11 3.47
N ARG A 528 -27.84 7.40 2.57
CA ARG A 528 -27.99 6.59 1.35
C ARG A 528 -26.79 6.71 0.42
N GLN A 529 -26.14 7.88 0.35
CA GLN A 529 -24.96 8.10 -0.48
C GLN A 529 -23.68 7.51 0.14
N GLN A 530 -23.63 7.32 1.47
CA GLN A 530 -22.50 6.68 2.17
C GLN A 530 -22.18 5.28 1.62
N ARG A 531 -23.17 4.59 1.04
CA ARG A 531 -23.00 3.27 0.40
C ARG A 531 -22.08 3.30 -0.83
N HIS A 532 -21.85 4.47 -1.41
CA HIS A 532 -21.00 4.67 -2.58
C HIS A 532 -19.68 5.35 -2.23
N ALA A 533 -19.69 6.28 -1.28
CA ALA A 533 -18.50 6.94 -0.78
C ALA A 533 -18.73 7.29 0.70
N GLN A 534 -17.93 6.71 1.58
CA GLN A 534 -17.98 6.94 3.00
C GLN A 534 -17.12 8.14 3.39
N VAL A 535 -17.70 9.08 4.13
CA VAL A 535 -17.03 10.27 4.66
C VAL A 535 -17.66 10.62 6.01
N PHE A 536 -16.85 11.11 6.94
CA PHE A 536 -17.24 11.47 8.31
C PHE A 536 -17.67 10.33 9.24
N GLY A 537 -17.64 9.07 8.76
CA GLY A 537 -18.03 7.89 9.53
C GLY A 537 -19.33 8.09 10.32
N ASP A 538 -19.34 7.60 11.55
CA ASP A 538 -20.46 7.80 12.49
C ASP A 538 -20.47 9.18 13.16
N VAL A 539 -19.40 9.98 13.02
CA VAL A 539 -19.25 11.28 13.69
C VAL A 539 -20.33 12.26 13.26
N LEU A 540 -20.58 12.35 11.95
CA LEU A 540 -21.62 13.25 11.43
C LEU A 540 -23.01 12.80 11.88
N SER A 541 -23.36 11.53 11.64
CA SER A 541 -24.70 11.01 11.96
C SER A 541 -24.97 11.11 13.46
N GLY A 542 -23.99 10.76 14.31
CA GLY A 542 -24.09 10.88 15.76
C GLY A 542 -24.40 12.32 16.22
N TYR A 543 -23.67 13.30 15.68
CA TYR A 543 -23.91 14.72 16.01
C TYR A 543 -25.29 15.21 15.55
N VAL A 544 -25.71 14.89 14.32
CA VAL A 544 -27.00 15.32 13.79
C VAL A 544 -28.16 14.74 14.60
N LEU A 545 -28.06 13.46 15.01
CA LEU A 545 -29.06 12.81 15.86
C LEU A 545 -29.14 13.46 17.25
N GLU A 546 -27.99 13.82 17.84
CA GLU A 546 -27.95 14.53 19.13
C GLU A 546 -28.61 15.92 19.02
N VAL A 547 -28.31 16.67 17.95
CA VAL A 547 -28.95 17.96 17.67
C VAL A 547 -30.48 17.81 17.58
N LEU A 548 -30.97 16.79 16.87
CA LEU A 548 -32.40 16.51 16.76
C LEU A 548 -33.04 16.16 18.12
N ALA A 549 -32.34 15.41 18.97
CA ALA A 549 -32.80 15.04 20.31
C ALA A 549 -32.94 16.28 21.21
N GLN A 550 -31.92 17.14 21.24
CA GLN A 550 -31.90 18.40 22.00
C GLN A 550 -32.96 19.39 21.49
N SER A 551 -33.23 19.39 20.18
CA SER A 551 -34.21 20.28 19.54
C SER A 551 -35.67 19.80 19.71
N SER A 552 -35.87 18.57 20.17
CA SER A 552 -37.20 17.97 20.38
C SER A 552 -37.66 18.03 21.85
N THR A 553 -36.77 18.43 22.78
CA THR A 553 -37.12 18.57 24.19
C THR A 553 -37.83 19.91 24.41
N PRO A 554 -39.06 19.95 24.98
CA PRO A 554 -39.70 21.22 25.27
C PRO A 554 -38.88 22.00 26.28
N THR A 555 -38.51 23.24 25.95
CA THR A 555 -38.04 24.22 26.92
C THR A 555 -39.10 24.36 28.00
N THR A 556 -38.95 23.62 29.10
CA THR A 556 -39.62 23.96 30.36
C THR A 556 -39.04 25.30 30.78
N THR A 557 -39.76 26.36 30.47
CA THR A 557 -39.61 27.65 31.13
C THR A 557 -39.61 27.40 32.63
N LYS A 558 -38.45 27.56 33.27
CA LYS A 558 -38.41 27.83 34.70
C LYS A 558 -39.23 29.10 34.90
N ASN A 559 -40.44 28.95 35.41
CA ASN A 559 -41.16 30.07 36.02
C ASN A 559 -40.31 30.54 37.20
N GLU A 560 -39.55 31.60 36.99
CA GLU A 560 -39.18 32.52 38.06
C GLU A 560 -40.43 33.34 38.41
N GLY A 561 -41.00 33.06 39.57
CA GLY A 561 -42.12 33.81 40.13
C GLY A 561 -42.43 33.32 41.54
N CYS A 562 -42.28 34.23 42.51
CA CYS A 562 -42.58 34.15 43.93
C CYS A 562 -43.82 33.32 44.33
#